data_AF-A0A2V5K054-F1
#
_entry.id   AF-A0A2V5K054-F1
#
_cell.length_a   1.000
_cell.length_b   1.000
_cell.length_c   1.000
_cell.angle_alpha   90.00
_cell.angle_beta   90.00
_cell.angle_gamma   90.00
#
_symmetry.space_group_name_H-M   'P 1'
#
loop_
_entity.id
_entity.type
_entity.pdbx_description
1 polymer ?
#
loop_
_entity_poly.entity_id
_entity_poly.type
_entity_poly.pdbx_seq_one_letter_code
_entity_poly.pdbx_strand_id
1 'polypeptide(L)' 'MKFVTETRLNLLERLIRSIPDPEERSYALHLLNSIRDDIDRNYASIERPVRLGGLPRPSADDR' A
#
# COMPACT_ATOMS: atom_id res chain seq x y z
N MET A 1 -8.20 6.10 6.04
CA MET A 1 -8.27 5.33 4.77
C MET A 1 -7.92 3.84 4.95
N LYS A 2 -6.93 3.49 5.79
CA LYS A 2 -6.52 2.10 6.07
C LYS A 2 -7.68 1.10 6.31
N PHE A 3 -8.64 1.45 7.16
CA PHE A 3 -9.79 0.60 7.52
C PHE A 3 -10.73 0.28 6.33
N VAL A 4 -10.89 1.23 5.39
CA VAL A 4 -11.71 1.05 4.19
C VAL A 4 -11.01 0.12 3.20
N THR A 5 -9.69 0.27 3.07
CA THR A 5 -8.85 -0.60 2.25
C THR A 5 -8.87 -2.04 2.77
N GLU A 6 -8.73 -2.25 4.08
CA GLU A 6 -8.76 -3.56 4.73
C GLU A 6 -10.11 -4.27 4.55
N THR A 7 -11.22 -3.55 4.74
CA THR A 7 -12.58 -4.09 4.52
C THR A 7 -12.78 -4.55 3.08
N ARG A 8 -12.30 -3.78 2.10
CA ARG A 8 -12.40 -4.14 0.66
C ARG A 8 -11.53 -5.34 0.30
N LEU A 9 -10.30 -5.41 0.83
CA LEU A 9 -9.40 -6.55 0.61
C LEU A 9 -9.99 -7.86 1.20
N ASN A 10 -10.62 -7.78 2.37
CA ASN A 10 -11.27 -8.93 2.99
C ASN A 10 -12.50 -9.40 2.18
N LEU A 11 -13.30 -8.47 1.65
CA LEU A 11 -14.39 -8.83 0.74
C LEU A 11 -13.85 -9.50 -0.53
N LEU A 12 -12.79 -8.94 -1.12
CA LEU A 12 -12.17 -9.47 -2.33
C LEU A 12 -11.62 -10.89 -2.10
N GLU A 13 -10.99 -11.15 -0.96
CA GLU A 13 -10.53 -12.49 -0.60
C GLU A 13 -11.70 -13.49 -0.54
N ARG A 14 -12.82 -13.11 0.07
CA ARG A 14 -14.01 -13.97 0.13
C ARG A 14 -14.57 -14.29 -1.25
N LEU A 15 -14.58 -13.31 -2.16
CA LEU A 15 -15.02 -13.50 -3.54
C LEU A 15 -14.07 -14.42 -4.30
N ILE A 16 -12.76 -14.22 -4.18
CA ILE A 16 -11.76 -15.09 -4.82
C ILE A 16 -11.88 -16.53 -4.33
N ARG A 17 -12.14 -16.75 -3.03
CA ARG A 17 -12.36 -18.09 -2.47
C ARG A 17 -13.59 -18.80 -3.05
N SER A 18 -14.52 -18.09 -3.66
CA SER A 18 -15.69 -18.66 -4.34
C SER A 18 -15.44 -19.06 -5.80
N ILE A 19 -14.28 -18.72 -6.38
CA ILE A 19 -13.90 -19.15 -7.74
C ILE A 19 -13.79 -20.68 -7.73
N PRO A 20 -14.50 -21.40 -8.62
CA PRO A 20 -14.52 -22.86 -8.62
C PRO A 20 -13.18 -23.45 -9.11
N ASP A 21 -12.60 -22.85 -10.14
CA ASP A 21 -11.35 -23.32 -10.73
C ASP A 21 -10.17 -23.12 -9.75
N PRO A 22 -9.42 -24.18 -9.41
CA PRO A 22 -8.35 -24.10 -8.41
C PRO A 22 -7.12 -23.33 -8.90
N GLU A 23 -6.82 -23.34 -10.19
CA GLU A 23 -5.66 -22.63 -10.74
C GLU A 23 -5.92 -21.13 -10.79
N GLU A 24 -7.08 -20.72 -11.31
CA GLU A 24 -7.53 -19.32 -11.31
C GLU A 24 -7.65 -18.78 -9.89
N ARG A 25 -8.23 -19.56 -8.96
CA ARG A 25 -8.33 -19.17 -7.54
C ARG A 25 -6.96 -18.97 -6.92
N SER A 26 -6.02 -19.89 -7.16
CA SER A 26 -4.65 -19.79 -6.65
C SER A 26 -3.94 -18.56 -7.19
N TYR A 27 -4.03 -18.33 -8.49
CA TYR A 27 -3.46 -17.16 -9.16
C TYR A 27 -4.05 -15.84 -8.62
N ALA A 28 -5.37 -15.77 -8.47
CA ALA A 28 -6.05 -14.60 -7.93
C ALA A 28 -5.67 -14.33 -6.46
N LEU A 29 -5.52 -15.36 -5.63
CA LEU A 29 -5.03 -15.22 -4.26
C LEU A 29 -3.59 -14.71 -4.23
N HIS A 30 -2.73 -15.19 -5.12
CA HIS A 30 -1.36 -14.70 -5.23
C HIS A 30 -1.33 -13.21 -5.58
N LEU A 31 -2.13 -12.78 -6.56
CA LEU A 31 -2.22 -11.37 -6.96
C LEU A 31 -2.75 -10.49 -5.81
N LEU A 32 -3.76 -10.96 -5.07
CA LEU A 32 -4.28 -10.25 -3.90
C LEU A 32 -3.21 -10.01 -2.84
N ASN A 33 -2.35 -11.01 -2.58
CA ASN A 33 -1.25 -10.86 -1.62
C ASN A 33 -0.20 -9.86 -2.12
N SER A 34 0.15 -9.87 -3.41
CA SER A 34 1.03 -8.86 -4.00
C SER A 34 0.50 -7.43 -3.81
N ILE A 35 -0.81 -7.24 -4.00
CA ILE A 35 -1.47 -5.94 -3.80
C ILE A 35 -1.45 -5.52 -2.32
N ARG A 36 -1.64 -6.46 -1.38
CA ARG A 36 -1.52 -6.20 0.07
C ARG A 36 -0.13 -5.67 0.41
N ASP A 37 0.91 -6.33 -0.08
CA ASP A 37 2.30 -5.94 0.17
C ASP A 37 2.61 -4.55 -0.40
N ASP A 38 2.11 -4.22 -1.58
CA ASP A 38 2.30 -2.91 -2.20
C ASP A 38 1.58 -1.79 -1.42
N ILE A 39 0.36 -2.07 -0.94
CA ILE A 39 -0.40 -1.15 -0.10
C ILE A 39 0.33 -0.89 1.22
N ASP A 40 0.83 -1.95 1.87
CA ASP A 40 1.54 -1.84 3.15
C ASP A 40 2.85 -1.05 2.98
N ARG A 41 3.60 -1.30 1.90
CA ARG A 41 4.80 -0.52 1.55
C ARG A 41 4.49 0.94 1.28
N ASN A 42 3.37 1.23 0.62
CA ASN A 42 2.96 2.61 0.33
C ASN A 42 2.54 3.34 1.62
N TYR A 43 1.71 2.73 2.47
CA TYR A 43 1.36 3.30 3.77
C TYR A 43 2.59 3.53 4.66
N ALA A 44 3.55 2.61 4.68
CA ALA A 44 4.81 2.78 5.41
C ALA A 44 5.66 3.95 4.87
N SER A 45 5.63 4.19 3.56
CA SER A 45 6.32 5.31 2.91
C SER A 45 5.65 6.65 3.19
N ILE A 46 4.32 6.67 3.33
CA ILE A 46 3.57 7.87 3.74
C ILE A 46 3.82 8.21 5.22
N GLU A 47 3.90 7.20 6.09
CA GLU A 47 4.22 7.38 7.52
C GLU A 47 5.68 7.81 7.77
N ARG A 48 6.58 7.51 6.83
CA ARG A 48 7.97 8.00 6.83
C ARG A 48 8.14 9.08 5.76
N PRO A 49 7.68 10.32 5.98
CA PRO A 49 7.97 11.40 5.04
C PRO A 49 9.48 11.50 4.87
N VAL A 50 9.92 11.55 3.61
CA VAL A 50 11.31 11.78 3.25
C VAL A 50 11.77 13.01 4.03
N ARG A 51 12.68 12.81 5.01
CA ARG A 51 13.33 13.96 5.64
C ARG A 51 14.21 14.56 4.57
N LEU A 52 13.75 15.65 3.96
CA LEU A 52 14.56 16.55 3.14
C LEU A 52 15.58 17.24 4.07
N GLY A 53 16.50 16.47 4.63
CA GLY A 53 17.67 16.96 5.35
C GLY A 53 18.69 17.40 4.32
N GLY A 54 18.54 18.62 3.79
CA GLY A 54 19.53 19.12 2.84
C GLY A 54 19.14 20.32 1.98
N LEU A 55 18.04 21.03 2.24
CA LEU A 55 17.87 22.35 1.63
C LEU A 55 18.51 23.40 2.56
N PRO A 56 19.66 24.00 2.20
CA PRO A 56 20.18 25.14 2.93
C PRO A 56 19.11 26.23 2.87
N ARG A 57 18.65 26.67 4.06
CA ARG A 57 17.86 27.90 4.16
C ARG A 57 18.68 29.02 3.51
N PRO A 58 18.15 29.77 2.53
CA PRO A 58 18.82 31.01 2.15
C PRO A 58 18.80 31.91 3.38
N SER A 59 19.97 32.20 3.93
CA SER A 59 20.17 33.18 4.99
C SER A 59 19.67 34.52 4.48
N ALA A 60 18.48 34.91 4.91
CA ALA A 60 17.99 36.27 4.80
C ALA A 60 18.52 37.03 6.00
N ASP A 61 19.74 37.55 5.88
CA ASP A 61 20.25 38.79 6.48
C ASP A 61 21.78 38.78 6.38
N ASP A 62 22.33 39.69 5.60
CA ASP A 62 23.21 40.67 6.22
C ASP A 62 23.17 41.98 5.42
N ARG A 63 23.04 43.06 6.18
CA ARG A 63 22.93 44.45 5.73
C ARG A 63 24.28 45.03 5.34
#